data_AF-L5M986-F1
#
_entry.id   AF-L5M986-F1
#
_cell.length_a   1.000
_cell.length_b   1.000
_cell.length_c   1.000
_cell.angle_alpha   90.00
_cell.angle_beta   90.00
_cell.angle_gamma   90.00
#
_symmetry.space_group_name_H-M   'P 1'
#
loop_
_entity.id
_entity.type
_entity.pdbx_description
1 polymer ?
#
loop_
_entity_poly.entity_id
_entity_poly.type
_entity_poly.pdbx_seq_one_letter_code
_entity_poly.pdbx_strand_id
1 'polypeptide(L)'
;MTGYTPDEKLRLQQLRELRRRWLKDQELSPREPVLPPQRMWPVERFWNKFLQDPTPWKNLVYKTYRHSFLIFTHVLIPAWIIHYHLKYHVAVSMF
;
A
#
# COMPACT_ATOMS: atom_id res chain seq x y z
N MET A 1 -21.50 36.10 -43.79
CA MET A 1 -20.70 35.04 -43.13
C MET A 1 -19.37 35.65 -42.71
N THR A 2 -19.34 36.30 -41.56
CA THR A 2 -18.14 36.98 -41.05
C THR A 2 -17.25 35.93 -40.41
N GLY A 3 -16.36 35.37 -41.22
CA GLY A 3 -15.31 34.48 -40.74
C GLY A 3 -14.23 35.25 -39.98
N TYR A 4 -13.40 34.51 -39.24
CA TYR A 4 -12.27 35.04 -38.48
C TYR A 4 -11.39 35.97 -39.30
N THR A 5 -10.98 37.08 -38.68
CA THR A 5 -9.99 38.00 -39.24
C THR A 5 -8.61 37.31 -39.34
N PRO A 6 -7.70 37.78 -40.21
CA PRO A 6 -6.38 37.16 -40.37
C PRO A 6 -5.59 37.06 -39.05
N ASP A 7 -5.68 38.08 -38.20
CA ASP A 7 -4.99 38.11 -36.90
C ASP A 7 -5.59 37.11 -35.90
N GLU A 8 -6.92 36.94 -35.90
CA GLU A 8 -7.60 35.93 -35.09
C GLU A 8 -7.20 34.51 -35.50
N LYS A 9 -7.05 34.27 -36.82
CA LYS A 9 -6.56 32.98 -37.32
C LYS A 9 -5.12 32.72 -36.88
N LEU A 10 -4.24 33.73 -36.97
CA LEU A 10 -2.86 33.65 -36.52
C LEU A 10 -2.80 33.31 -35.01
N ARG A 11 -3.59 34.02 -34.20
CA ARG A 11 -3.68 33.79 -32.76
C ARG A 11 -4.19 32.39 -32.41
N LEU A 12 -5.22 31.91 -33.11
CA LEU A 12 -5.76 30.56 -32.91
C LEU A 12 -4.75 29.48 -33.28
N GLN A 13 -3.94 29.71 -34.32
CA GLN A 13 -2.91 28.79 -34.75
C GLN A 13 -1.77 28.71 -33.72
N GLN A 14 -1.34 29.86 -33.18
CA GLN A 14 -0.36 29.94 -32.10
C GLN A 14 -0.86 29.22 -30.83
N LEU A 15 -2.11 29.47 -30.40
CA LEU A 15 -2.70 28.81 -29.25
C LEU A 15 -2.82 27.29 -29.44
N ARG A 16 -3.11 26.85 -30.67
CA ARG A 16 -3.20 25.42 -31.01
C ARG A 16 -1.84 24.73 -30.93
N GLU A 17 -0.77 25.39 -31.36
CA GLU A 17 0.59 24.86 -31.21
C GLU A 17 1.03 24.76 -29.74
N LEU A 18 0.79 25.82 -28.95
CA LEU A 18 1.09 25.82 -27.52
C LEU A 18 0.31 24.71 -26.80
N ARG A 19 -0.97 24.54 -27.14
CA ARG A 19 -1.82 23.48 -26.57
C ARG A 19 -1.30 22.09 -26.89
N ARG A 20 -0.82 21.85 -28.13
CA ARG A 20 -0.25 20.55 -28.53
C ARG A 20 1.05 20.24 -27.79
N ARG A 21 1.92 21.22 -27.62
CA ARG A 21 3.17 21.06 -26.84
C ARG A 21 2.85 20.79 -25.38
N TRP A 22 1.95 21.56 -24.78
CA TRP A 22 1.49 21.34 -23.41
C TRP A 22 0.92 19.93 -23.20
N LEU A 23 0.06 19.45 -24.11
CA LEU A 23 -0.51 18.11 -24.02
C LEU A 23 0.56 17.01 -24.12
N LYS A 24 1.58 17.22 -24.95
CA LYS A 24 2.72 16.31 -25.07
C LYS A 24 3.59 16.31 -23.80
N ASP A 25 3.76 17.46 -23.17
CA ASP A 25 4.51 17.57 -21.91
C ASP A 25 3.77 16.95 -20.72
N GLN A 26 2.44 16.74 -20.85
CA GLN A 26 1.64 15.98 -19.89
C GLN A 26 1.70 14.46 -20.10
N GLU A 27 2.30 13.99 -21.20
CA GLU A 27 2.55 12.56 -21.37
C GLU A 27 3.62 12.16 -20.35
N LEU A 28 3.15 11.56 -19.25
CA LEU A 28 4.01 11.18 -18.14
C LEU A 28 5.04 10.17 -18.64
N SER A 29 6.32 10.48 -18.43
CA SER A 29 7.40 9.51 -18.66
C SER A 29 7.15 8.27 -17.79
N PRO A 30 7.46 7.05 -18.26
CA PRO A 30 7.30 5.81 -17.47
C PRO A 30 8.06 5.81 -16.13
N ARG A 31 8.96 6.78 -15.93
CA ARG A 31 9.72 6.97 -14.69
C ARG A 31 8.90 7.82 -13.73
N GLU A 32 8.01 7.16 -13.00
CA GLU A 32 7.38 7.76 -11.84
C GLU A 32 8.41 7.95 -10.72
N PRO A 33 8.31 9.03 -9.92
CA PRO A 33 9.06 9.15 -8.69
C PRO A 33 8.55 8.09 -7.70
N VAL A 34 9.20 6.93 -7.69
CA VAL A 34 8.88 5.86 -6.75
C VAL A 34 9.45 6.24 -5.38
N LEU A 35 8.58 6.26 -4.36
CA LEU A 35 9.01 6.40 -2.98
C LEU A 35 10.01 5.29 -2.64
N PRO A 36 11.06 5.56 -1.85
CA PRO A 36 11.98 4.52 -1.45
C PRO A 36 11.19 3.39 -0.73
N PRO A 37 11.54 2.12 -0.97
CA PRO A 37 10.85 1.01 -0.36
C PRO A 37 10.93 1.12 1.16
N GLN A 38 9.81 0.90 1.85
CA GLN A 38 9.77 0.91 3.31
C GLN A 38 10.76 -0.11 3.88
N ARG A 39 11.40 0.24 5.01
CA ARG A 39 12.32 -0.66 5.70
C ARG A 39 11.53 -1.84 6.27
N MET A 40 11.62 -2.99 5.59
CA MET A 40 11.05 -4.25 6.07
C MET A 40 11.85 -4.78 7.25
N TRP A 41 11.14 -5.37 8.22
CA TRP A 41 11.77 -6.06 9.35
C TRP A 41 12.59 -7.27 8.87
N PRO A 42 13.65 -7.67 9.59
CA PRO A 42 14.49 -8.80 9.19
C PRO A 42 13.69 -10.10 8.95
N VAL A 43 12.66 -10.35 9.76
CA VAL A 43 11.78 -11.52 9.64
C VAL A 43 10.91 -11.44 8.38
N GLU A 44 10.35 -10.28 8.07
CA GLU A 44 9.57 -10.07 6.84
C GLU A 44 10.46 -10.23 5.60
N ARG A 45 11.69 -9.70 5.67
CA ARG A 45 12.68 -9.87 4.60
C ARG A 45 13.02 -11.34 4.38
N PHE A 46 13.16 -12.12 5.45
CA PHE A 46 13.36 -13.57 5.35
C PHE A 46 12.18 -14.25 4.64
N TRP A 47 10.94 -13.99 5.08
CA TRP A 47 9.75 -14.58 4.46
C TRP A 47 9.60 -14.18 2.99
N ASN A 48 9.86 -12.92 2.65
CA ASN A 48 9.82 -12.45 1.26
C ASN A 48 10.87 -13.15 0.38
N LYS A 49 12.09 -13.37 0.89
CA LYS A 49 13.11 -14.16 0.18
C LYS A 49 12.75 -15.64 0.08
N PHE A 50 12.21 -16.22 1.14
CA PHE A 50 11.82 -17.63 1.18
C PHE A 50 10.70 -17.93 0.16
N LEU A 51 9.76 -17.01 0.02
CA LEU A 51 8.60 -17.10 -0.89
C LEU A 51 8.88 -16.60 -2.32
N GLN A 52 10.08 -16.06 -2.58
CA GLN A 52 10.46 -15.55 -3.91
C GLN A 52 10.35 -16.63 -4.99
N ASP A 53 10.68 -17.88 -4.65
CA ASP A 53 10.44 -19.06 -5.49
C ASP A 53 9.25 -19.85 -4.94
N PRO A 54 8.03 -19.62 -5.48
CA PRO A 54 6.81 -20.18 -4.91
C PRO A 54 6.73 -21.68 -5.18
N THR A 55 6.90 -22.47 -4.14
CA THR A 55 6.56 -23.90 -4.15
C THR A 55 5.33 -24.14 -3.28
N PRO A 56 4.45 -25.10 -3.62
CA PRO A 56 3.21 -25.35 -2.88
C PRO A 56 3.43 -25.57 -1.37
N TRP A 57 4.49 -26.27 -0.99
CA TRP A 57 4.81 -26.55 0.42
C TRP A 57 5.27 -25.29 1.17
N LYS A 58 6.04 -24.39 0.54
CA LYS A 58 6.47 -23.13 1.17
C LYS A 58 5.29 -22.22 1.48
N ASN A 59 4.32 -22.16 0.55
CA ASN A 59 3.08 -21.40 0.74
C ASN A 59 2.24 -21.98 1.89
N LEU A 60 2.18 -23.31 2.00
CA LEU A 60 1.50 -23.97 3.11
C LEU A 60 2.14 -23.61 4.46
N VAL A 61 3.47 -23.69 4.57
CA VAL A 61 4.22 -23.33 5.79
C VAL A 61 4.03 -21.86 6.15
N TYR A 62 4.09 -20.96 5.18
CA TYR A 62 3.87 -19.54 5.45
C TYR A 62 2.43 -19.26 5.90
N LYS A 63 1.45 -19.94 5.29
CA LYS A 63 0.05 -19.82 5.67
C LYS A 63 -0.17 -20.31 7.11
N THR A 64 0.36 -21.47 7.48
CA THR A 64 0.22 -22.00 8.86
C THR A 64 0.92 -21.09 9.88
N TYR A 65 2.12 -20.60 9.57
CA TYR A 65 2.82 -19.63 10.41
C TYR A 65 1.99 -18.36 10.66
N ARG A 66 1.44 -17.77 9.60
CA ARG A 66 0.62 -16.55 9.70
C ARG A 66 -0.66 -16.78 10.51
N HIS A 67 -1.34 -17.91 10.32
CA HIS A 67 -2.54 -18.24 11.10
C HIS A 67 -2.21 -18.47 12.58
N SER A 68 -1.11 -19.16 12.88
CA SER A 68 -0.63 -19.36 14.24
C SER A 68 -0.34 -18.02 14.94
N PHE A 69 0.37 -17.12 14.24
CA PHE A 69 0.66 -15.79 14.77
C PHE A 69 -0.62 -14.97 15.05
N LEU A 70 -1.61 -15.04 14.16
CA LEU A 70 -2.90 -14.37 14.36
C LEU A 70 -3.65 -14.93 15.57
N ILE A 71 -3.74 -16.26 15.71
CA ILE A 71 -4.40 -16.89 16.87
C ILE A 71 -3.69 -16.49 18.17
N PHE A 72 -2.37 -16.52 18.19
CA PHE A 72 -1.59 -16.14 19.36
C PHE A 72 -1.85 -14.67 19.76
N THR A 73 -1.75 -13.76 18.79
CA THR A 73 -1.88 -12.31 19.04
C THR A 73 -3.31 -11.86 19.34
N HIS A 74 -4.31 -12.41 18.66
CA HIS A 74 -5.70 -11.94 18.75
C HIS A 74 -6.56 -12.76 19.69
N VAL A 75 -6.17 -14.00 20.02
CA VAL A 75 -6.97 -14.87 20.89
C VAL A 75 -6.23 -15.14 22.19
N LEU A 76 -5.01 -15.66 22.13
CA LEU A 76 -4.32 -16.13 23.33
C LEU A 76 -3.90 -14.97 24.25
N ILE A 77 -3.27 -13.93 23.71
CA ILE A 77 -2.84 -12.77 24.50
C ILE A 77 -4.06 -12.07 25.15
N PRO A 78 -5.14 -11.71 24.42
CA PRO A 78 -6.30 -11.09 25.05
C PRO A 78 -6.99 -12.01 26.07
N ALA A 79 -7.10 -13.32 25.79
CA ALA A 79 -7.67 -14.26 26.73
C ALA A 79 -6.88 -14.32 28.05
N TRP A 80 -5.54 -14.31 27.98
CA TRP A 80 -4.69 -14.25 29.16
C TRP A 80 -4.82 -12.93 29.92
N ILE A 81 -4.90 -11.80 29.22
CA ILE A 81 -5.12 -10.48 29.83
C ILE A 81 -6.47 -10.45 30.57
N ILE A 82 -7.54 -10.92 29.92
CA ILE A 82 -8.88 -11.00 30.52
C ILE A 82 -8.86 -11.93 31.73
N HIS A 83 -8.23 -13.10 31.62
CA HIS A 83 -8.12 -14.03 32.73
C HIS A 83 -7.40 -13.41 33.93
N TYR A 84 -6.27 -12.74 33.69
CA TYR A 84 -5.53 -12.02 34.73
C TYR A 84 -6.39 -10.93 35.37
N HIS A 85 -7.11 -10.16 34.55
CA HIS A 85 -8.00 -9.10 35.02
C HIS A 85 -9.12 -9.67 35.91
N LEU A 86 -9.80 -10.73 35.48
CA LEU A 86 -10.83 -11.37 36.29
C LEU A 86 -10.29 -11.90 37.62
N LYS A 87 -9.10 -12.53 37.59
CA LYS A 87 -8.48 -13.12 38.77
C LYS A 87 -8.10 -12.09 39.84
N TYR A 88 -7.57 -10.94 39.43
CA TYR A 88 -7.00 -9.97 40.38
C TYR A 88 -7.80 -8.68 40.55
N HIS A 89 -8.66 -8.32 39.61
CA HIS A 89 -9.46 -7.09 39.72
C HIS A 89 -10.91 -7.37 40.09
N VAL A 90 -11.53 -8.44 39.59
CA VAL A 90 -12.95 -8.73 39.87
C VAL A 90 -13.12 -9.59 41.12
N ALA A 91 -12.35 -10.68 41.25
CA ALA A 91 -12.47 -11.54 42.42
C ALA A 91 -11.99 -10.87 43.72
N VAL A 92 -11.01 -9.96 43.63
CA VAL A 92 -10.48 -9.22 44.79
C VAL A 92 -11.41 -8.09 45.23
N SER A 93 -12.20 -7.50 44.32
CA SER A 93 -13.15 -6.43 44.65
C SER A 93 -14.51 -6.92 45.16
N MET A 94 -14.75 -8.24 45.11
CA MET A 94 -15.93 -8.88 45.72
C MET A 94 -15.72 -9.31 47.18
N PHE A 95 -14.52 -9.16 47.73
CA PHE A 95 -14.19 -9.31 49.16
C PHE A 95 -13.93 -7.94 49.78
#